data_AF-A0A7X8F1P7-F1
#
_entry.id   AF-A0A7X8F1P7-F1
#
_cell.length_a   1.000
_cell.length_b   1.000
_cell.length_c   1.000
_cell.angle_alpha   90.00
_cell.angle_beta   90.00
_cell.angle_gamma   90.00
#
_symmetry.space_group_name_H-M   'P 1'
#
loop_
_entity.id
_entity.type
_entity.pdbx_description
1 polymer ?
#
loop_
_entity_poly.entity_id
_entity_poly.type
_entity_poly.pdbx_seq_one_letter_code
_entity_poly.pdbx_strand_id
1 'polypeptide(L)'
;MKWLIVVPESESPEIDVVQCFLRENMANYEIYDIDKQKHLEPLAKANDAFKKTRKSFSEATHCIFLDAHKYTSYTLLPYLCGFLSGCKIPVFVTGYASSKELPSFFYGFKTFLSEHKLLKELTKCFVEYIEEETKTNAKKELYQKGLPFTPDSFSFQIAKGSEDICNLFIKAGMDVNEVDSAGTPMLCNAARAENKNIVLLLLENGADVNAVSKDRGYTPLMDAVWRKNAEITDIFIKNGADLNVVSNDGQTALILAVGSGSVKICELLARNGADGEMKDHMGMTAYGYAKLFKKEAIQAILEKYGKAN
;
A
#
# COMPACT_ATOMS: atom_id res chain seq x y z
N MET A 1 -20.50 -17.86 -12.91
CA MET A 1 -19.03 -18.08 -12.87
C MET A 1 -18.60 -17.97 -11.43
N LYS A 2 -17.77 -18.88 -10.91
CA LYS A 2 -17.16 -18.78 -9.57
C LYS A 2 -15.68 -19.13 -9.76
N TRP A 3 -14.81 -18.15 -9.60
CA TRP A 3 -13.36 -18.36 -9.51
C TRP A 3 -13.06 -19.11 -8.22
N LEU A 4 -12.10 -20.03 -8.21
CA LEU A 4 -11.71 -20.75 -6.98
C LEU A 4 -10.27 -20.38 -6.64
N ILE A 5 -10.09 -19.61 -5.57
CA ILE A 5 -8.79 -19.19 -5.06
C ILE A 5 -8.44 -20.14 -3.92
N VAL A 6 -7.39 -20.96 -4.08
CA VAL A 6 -6.94 -21.88 -3.03
C VAL A 6 -5.77 -21.26 -2.30
N VAL A 7 -5.90 -21.10 -0.99
CA VAL A 7 -4.95 -20.38 -0.15
C VAL A 7 -4.47 -21.29 0.97
N PRO A 8 -3.15 -21.33 1.27
CA PRO A 8 -2.64 -22.02 2.43
C PRO A 8 -3.07 -21.31 3.72
N GLU A 9 -2.99 -19.97 3.77
CA GLU A 9 -3.44 -19.15 4.90
C GLU A 9 -4.43 -18.07 4.42
N SER A 10 -5.65 -18.05 4.96
CA SER A 10 -6.71 -17.09 4.55
C SER A 10 -6.46 -15.62 4.92
N GLU A 11 -5.36 -15.28 5.59
CA GLU A 11 -5.06 -13.94 6.10
C GLU A 11 -3.84 -13.29 5.41
N SER A 12 -3.44 -13.79 4.24
CA SER A 12 -2.33 -13.19 3.49
C SER A 12 -2.74 -11.88 2.78
N PRO A 13 -1.94 -10.81 2.88
CA PRO A 13 -2.16 -9.54 2.17
C PRO A 13 -2.32 -9.67 0.65
N GLU A 14 -1.66 -10.67 0.05
CA GLU A 14 -1.71 -10.94 -1.37
C GLU A 14 -3.10 -11.43 -1.82
N ILE A 15 -3.88 -12.03 -0.93
CA ILE A 15 -5.28 -12.40 -1.18
C ILE A 15 -6.13 -11.14 -1.37
N ASP A 16 -5.93 -10.15 -0.51
CA ASP A 16 -6.70 -8.91 -0.56
C ASP A 16 -6.46 -8.16 -1.88
N VAL A 17 -5.23 -8.18 -2.39
CA VAL A 17 -4.87 -7.63 -3.71
C VAL A 17 -5.61 -8.35 -4.84
N VAL A 18 -5.60 -9.68 -4.83
CA VAL A 18 -6.30 -10.49 -5.84
C VAL A 18 -7.81 -10.30 -5.75
N GLN A 19 -8.37 -10.24 -4.55
CA GLN A 19 -9.80 -10.00 -4.34
C GLN A 19 -10.22 -8.60 -4.79
N CYS A 20 -9.43 -7.57 -4.47
CA CYS A 20 -9.72 -6.19 -4.87
C CYS A 20 -9.81 -6.10 -6.40
N PHE A 21 -8.81 -6.64 -7.08
CA PHE A 21 -8.76 -6.71 -8.54
C PHE A 21 -9.97 -7.45 -9.13
N LEU A 22 -10.36 -8.60 -8.56
CA LEU A 22 -11.53 -9.35 -9.04
C LEU A 22 -12.85 -8.61 -8.77
N ARG A 23 -12.98 -7.91 -7.64
CA ARG A 23 -14.16 -7.07 -7.33
C ARG A 23 -14.31 -5.91 -8.31
N GLU A 24 -13.23 -5.19 -8.59
CA GLU A 24 -13.20 -4.08 -9.54
C GLU A 24 -13.59 -4.51 -10.95
N ASN A 25 -13.24 -5.74 -11.33
CA ASN A 25 -13.57 -6.32 -12.64
C ASN A 25 -14.88 -7.12 -12.66
N MET A 26 -15.72 -7.00 -11.61
CA MET A 26 -17.01 -7.69 -11.47
C MET A 26 -16.91 -9.23 -11.65
N ALA A 27 -15.79 -9.82 -11.26
CA ALA A 27 -15.57 -11.26 -11.32
C ALA A 27 -16.07 -11.94 -10.03
N ASN A 28 -16.98 -12.91 -10.17
CA ASN A 28 -17.49 -13.71 -9.06
C ASN A 28 -16.44 -14.75 -8.61
N TYR A 29 -16.02 -14.73 -7.34
CA TYR A 29 -14.99 -15.64 -6.81
C TYR A 29 -15.38 -16.30 -5.47
N GLU A 30 -14.71 -17.40 -5.15
CA GLU A 30 -14.76 -18.13 -3.87
C GLU A 30 -13.33 -18.39 -3.39
N ILE A 31 -13.10 -18.19 -2.09
CA ILE A 31 -11.83 -18.52 -1.45
C ILE A 31 -11.97 -19.86 -0.74
N TYR A 32 -10.96 -20.69 -0.95
CA TYR A 32 -10.84 -22.00 -0.38
C TYR A 32 -9.55 -22.07 0.45
N ASP A 33 -9.71 -21.97 1.77
CA ASP A 33 -8.63 -22.14 2.72
C ASP A 33 -8.34 -23.63 2.91
N ILE A 34 -7.14 -24.07 2.50
CA ILE A 34 -6.76 -25.48 2.52
C ILE A 34 -6.54 -26.00 3.94
N ASP A 35 -6.22 -25.12 4.89
CA ASP A 35 -5.86 -25.46 6.27
C ASP A 35 -7.09 -25.43 7.20
N LYS A 36 -8.11 -24.61 6.88
CA LYS A 36 -9.37 -24.54 7.64
C LYS A 36 -10.42 -25.59 7.20
N GLN A 37 -10.29 -26.21 6.03
CA GLN A 37 -11.27 -27.21 5.54
C GLN A 37 -10.91 -28.66 5.89
N LYS A 38 -11.51 -29.19 6.97
CA LYS A 38 -11.39 -30.59 7.46
C LYS A 38 -11.74 -31.68 6.44
N HIS A 39 -12.37 -31.35 5.31
CA HIS A 39 -12.93 -32.32 4.36
C HIS A 39 -11.94 -32.81 3.28
N LEU A 40 -10.69 -32.33 3.26
CA LEU A 40 -9.66 -32.72 2.28
C LEU A 40 -8.72 -33.87 2.73
N GLU A 41 -8.86 -34.36 3.97
CA GLU A 41 -8.10 -35.53 4.43
C GLU A 41 -8.19 -36.77 3.52
N PRO A 42 -9.32 -37.08 2.84
CA PRO A 42 -9.40 -38.22 1.94
C PRO A 42 -8.55 -38.04 0.66
N LEU A 43 -8.42 -36.82 0.14
CA LEU A 43 -7.61 -36.49 -1.04
C LEU A 43 -6.10 -36.55 -0.74
N ALA A 44 -5.70 -36.14 0.47
CA ALA A 44 -4.31 -36.21 0.94
C ALA A 44 -3.79 -37.65 1.11
N LYS A 45 -4.67 -38.60 1.38
CA LYS A 45 -4.32 -40.03 1.57
C LYS A 45 -4.27 -40.82 0.25
N ALA A 46 -4.98 -40.39 -0.78
CA ALA A 46 -5.26 -41.23 -1.96
C ALA A 46 -4.30 -41.04 -3.15
N ASN A 47 -3.48 -39.99 -3.20
CA ASN A 47 -2.75 -39.69 -4.44
C ASN A 47 -1.37 -39.06 -4.21
N ASP A 48 -0.31 -39.72 -4.69
CA ASP A 48 1.07 -39.21 -4.63
C ASP A 48 1.23 -37.91 -5.45
N ALA A 49 0.41 -37.74 -6.49
CA ALA A 49 0.32 -36.47 -7.19
C ALA A 49 -0.17 -35.35 -6.25
N PHE A 50 -1.18 -35.60 -5.42
CA PHE A 50 -1.71 -34.61 -4.47
C PHE A 50 -0.72 -34.28 -3.36
N LYS A 51 0.04 -35.25 -2.85
CA LYS A 51 1.12 -34.97 -1.88
C LYS A 51 2.23 -34.11 -2.49
N LYS A 52 2.59 -34.37 -3.75
CA LYS A 52 3.58 -33.59 -4.50
C LYS A 52 3.05 -32.17 -4.79
N THR A 53 1.79 -32.03 -5.19
CA THR A 53 1.13 -30.74 -5.38
C THR A 53 0.95 -29.98 -4.06
N ARG A 54 0.64 -30.66 -2.94
CA ARG A 54 0.56 -30.06 -1.60
C ARG A 54 1.90 -29.53 -1.12
N LYS A 55 3.00 -30.24 -1.38
CA LYS A 55 4.35 -29.73 -1.15
C LYS A 55 4.61 -28.47 -1.98
N SER A 56 4.18 -28.45 -3.24
CA SER A 56 4.26 -27.25 -4.08
C SER A 56 3.32 -26.12 -3.61
N PHE A 57 2.17 -26.44 -3.01
CA PHE A 57 1.25 -25.47 -2.40
C PHE A 57 1.84 -24.87 -1.11
N SER A 58 2.58 -25.65 -0.31
CA SER A 58 3.28 -25.15 0.89
C SER A 58 4.53 -24.32 0.58
N GLU A 59 5.02 -24.37 -0.66
CA GLU A 59 6.15 -23.58 -1.15
C GLU A 59 5.69 -22.33 -1.94
N ALA A 60 4.39 -22.23 -2.24
CA ALA A 60 3.76 -21.11 -2.94
C ALA A 60 2.97 -20.25 -1.97
N THR A 61 2.89 -18.94 -2.22
CA THR A 61 2.08 -18.05 -1.38
C THR A 61 0.58 -18.26 -1.66
N HIS A 62 0.16 -18.42 -2.92
CA HIS A 62 -1.25 -18.65 -3.33
C HIS A 62 -1.38 -19.48 -4.61
N CYS A 63 -2.58 -20.01 -4.91
CA CYS A 63 -2.91 -20.70 -6.16
C CYS A 63 -4.30 -20.33 -6.70
N ILE A 64 -4.42 -20.09 -8.02
CA ILE A 64 -5.69 -19.73 -8.67
C ILE A 64 -6.13 -20.85 -9.61
N PHE A 65 -7.36 -21.34 -9.44
CA PHE A 65 -7.99 -22.35 -10.30
C PHE A 65 -9.09 -21.76 -11.18
N LEU A 66 -9.09 -22.12 -12.47
CA LEU A 66 -10.01 -21.58 -13.47
C LEU A 66 -10.74 -22.69 -14.20
N ASP A 67 -12.05 -22.56 -14.35
CA ASP A 67 -12.86 -23.46 -15.18
C ASP A 67 -12.75 -23.10 -16.67
N ALA A 68 -12.09 -23.92 -17.48
CA ALA A 68 -11.79 -23.64 -18.87
C ALA A 68 -12.97 -23.85 -19.84
N HIS A 69 -14.14 -24.34 -19.41
CA HIS A 69 -15.18 -24.80 -20.34
C HIS A 69 -15.95 -23.70 -21.11
N LYS A 70 -15.74 -22.41 -20.82
CA LYS A 70 -16.36 -21.29 -21.55
C LYS A 70 -15.42 -20.13 -21.91
N TYR A 71 -14.12 -20.38 -22.07
CA TYR A 71 -13.14 -19.33 -22.28
C TYR A 71 -12.54 -19.32 -23.69
N THR A 72 -13.00 -18.38 -24.51
CA THR A 72 -12.27 -17.89 -25.70
C THR A 72 -11.82 -16.43 -25.56
N SER A 73 -12.16 -15.71 -24.48
CA SER A 73 -11.89 -14.26 -24.37
C SER A 73 -11.22 -13.75 -23.08
N TYR A 74 -10.90 -14.58 -22.08
CA TYR A 74 -10.31 -14.10 -20.81
C TYR A 74 -9.10 -14.91 -20.32
N THR A 75 -8.38 -15.54 -21.23
CA THR A 75 -7.08 -16.19 -20.96
C THR A 75 -6.04 -15.22 -20.38
N LEU A 76 -6.23 -13.91 -20.49
CA LEU A 76 -5.34 -12.87 -19.97
C LEU A 76 -5.41 -12.66 -18.44
N LEU A 77 -6.58 -12.90 -17.84
CA LEU A 77 -6.90 -12.46 -16.48
C LEU A 77 -6.12 -13.21 -15.37
N PRO A 78 -5.91 -14.54 -15.47
CA PRO A 78 -5.09 -15.28 -14.51
C PRO A 78 -3.59 -14.92 -14.60
N TYR A 79 -3.19 -14.46 -15.78
CA TYR A 79 -1.81 -14.13 -16.12
C TYR A 79 -1.47 -12.72 -15.59
N LEU A 80 -2.45 -11.81 -15.58
CA LEU A 80 -2.39 -10.52 -14.90
C LEU A 80 -2.22 -10.69 -13.37
N CYS A 81 -2.99 -11.60 -12.76
CA CYS A 81 -2.90 -11.86 -11.31
C CYS A 81 -1.53 -12.43 -10.90
N GLY A 82 -0.93 -13.32 -11.71
CA GLY A 82 0.41 -13.86 -11.44
C GLY A 82 1.55 -12.87 -11.73
N PHE A 83 1.33 -11.88 -12.60
CA PHE A 83 2.29 -10.82 -12.92
C PHE A 83 2.26 -9.69 -11.88
N LEU A 84 1.07 -9.29 -11.43
CA LEU A 84 0.88 -8.23 -10.42
C LEU A 84 1.31 -8.65 -9.00
N SER A 85 1.36 -9.95 -8.71
CA SER A 85 1.74 -10.47 -7.39
C SER A 85 3.26 -10.54 -7.15
N GLY A 86 4.08 -10.06 -8.08
CA GLY A 86 5.52 -9.83 -7.88
C GLY A 86 6.42 -11.06 -7.76
N CYS A 87 5.95 -12.23 -7.32
CA CYS A 87 6.73 -13.48 -7.28
C CYS A 87 5.86 -14.74 -7.09
N LYS A 88 6.10 -15.76 -7.92
CA LYS A 88 5.82 -17.19 -7.67
C LYS A 88 4.38 -17.63 -7.31
N ILE A 89 3.34 -17.06 -7.93
CA ILE A 89 1.98 -17.65 -7.84
C ILE A 89 1.78 -18.64 -9.01
N PRO A 90 1.76 -19.97 -8.77
CA PRO A 90 1.37 -20.92 -9.80
C PRO A 90 -0.15 -20.82 -10.09
N VAL A 91 -0.47 -20.60 -11.35
CA VAL A 91 -1.85 -20.54 -11.86
C VAL A 91 -2.21 -21.88 -12.49
N PHE A 92 -3.33 -22.48 -12.09
CA PHE A 92 -3.79 -23.78 -12.56
C PHE A 92 -5.07 -23.63 -13.39
N VAL A 93 -4.99 -23.96 -14.67
CA VAL A 93 -6.16 -24.01 -15.56
C VAL A 93 -6.78 -25.40 -15.45
N THR A 94 -8.04 -25.51 -15.02
CA THR A 94 -8.76 -26.80 -14.94
C THR A 94 -9.79 -26.88 -16.06
N GLY A 95 -9.92 -28.07 -16.64
CA GLY A 95 -10.90 -28.31 -17.71
C GLY A 95 -12.27 -28.74 -17.20
N TYR A 96 -12.62 -28.57 -15.93
CA TYR A 96 -13.85 -29.13 -15.35
C TYR A 96 -14.33 -28.26 -14.19
N ALA A 97 -15.41 -27.51 -14.35
CA ALA A 97 -16.26 -27.15 -13.22
C ALA A 97 -17.73 -27.51 -13.48
N SER A 98 -18.21 -28.44 -12.67
CA SER A 98 -19.64 -28.55 -12.38
C SER A 98 -19.94 -29.02 -10.95
N SER A 99 -18.94 -29.44 -10.17
CA SER A 99 -19.13 -29.81 -8.76
C SER A 99 -18.29 -28.92 -7.84
N LYS A 100 -18.76 -28.76 -6.59
CA LYS A 100 -18.07 -28.07 -5.48
C LYS A 100 -16.80 -28.81 -5.02
N GLU A 101 -16.18 -29.58 -5.89
CA GLU A 101 -15.07 -30.49 -5.58
C GLU A 101 -13.84 -30.08 -6.38
N LEU A 102 -12.66 -30.17 -5.76
CA LEU A 102 -11.38 -30.06 -6.47
C LEU A 102 -11.31 -31.14 -7.56
N PRO A 103 -10.71 -30.86 -8.74
CA PRO A 103 -10.55 -31.85 -9.79
C PRO A 103 -9.88 -33.11 -9.25
N SER A 104 -10.43 -34.28 -9.62
CA SER A 104 -9.91 -35.58 -9.18
C SER A 104 -8.49 -35.88 -9.67
N PHE A 105 -8.02 -35.16 -10.69
CA PHE A 105 -6.66 -35.26 -11.24
C PHE A 105 -6.08 -33.89 -11.61
N PHE A 106 -4.86 -33.61 -11.14
CA PHE A 106 -4.03 -32.51 -11.62
C PHE A 106 -3.12 -33.04 -12.74
N TYR A 107 -3.42 -32.72 -14.00
CA TYR A 107 -2.57 -33.13 -15.12
C TYR A 107 -1.42 -32.14 -15.34
N GLY A 108 -0.19 -32.56 -15.03
CA GLY A 108 1.05 -31.92 -15.47
C GLY A 108 1.35 -30.55 -14.84
N PHE A 109 2.42 -30.48 -14.05
CA PHE A 109 2.99 -29.21 -13.59
C PHE A 109 3.48 -28.42 -14.80
N LYS A 110 2.86 -27.26 -15.10
CA LYS A 110 3.31 -26.37 -16.17
C LYS A 110 3.49 -24.98 -15.58
N THR A 111 4.74 -24.54 -15.55
CA THR A 111 5.07 -23.15 -15.20
C THR A 111 5.17 -22.36 -16.50
N PHE A 112 5.10 -21.03 -16.39
CA PHE A 112 5.26 -20.11 -17.52
C PHE A 112 6.53 -20.36 -18.36
N LEU A 113 7.56 -20.96 -17.76
CA LEU A 113 8.82 -21.28 -18.42
C LEU A 113 8.76 -22.51 -19.35
N SER A 114 7.70 -23.33 -19.30
CA SER A 114 7.74 -24.68 -19.90
C SER A 114 6.96 -24.89 -21.21
N GLU A 115 6.35 -23.87 -21.83
CA GLU A 115 5.69 -24.04 -23.15
C GLU A 115 6.07 -22.99 -24.21
N HIS A 116 6.99 -23.38 -25.09
CA HIS A 116 7.57 -22.55 -26.15
C HIS A 116 6.59 -22.19 -27.30
N LYS A 117 5.48 -22.92 -27.45
CA LYS A 117 4.50 -22.76 -28.55
C LYS A 117 3.35 -21.83 -28.16
N LEU A 118 2.89 -21.93 -26.91
CA LEU A 118 1.88 -21.04 -26.33
C LEU A 118 2.45 -19.63 -26.09
N LEU A 119 3.71 -19.52 -25.63
CA LEU A 119 4.44 -18.25 -25.52
C LEU A 119 4.51 -17.50 -26.86
N LYS A 120 4.62 -18.24 -27.97
CA LYS A 120 4.78 -17.70 -29.34
C LYS A 120 3.46 -17.20 -29.94
N GLU A 121 2.34 -17.83 -29.59
CA GLU A 121 0.98 -17.39 -29.92
C GLU A 121 0.56 -16.21 -29.03
N LEU A 122 0.88 -16.27 -27.73
CA LEU A 122 0.64 -15.18 -26.78
C LEU A 122 1.45 -13.93 -27.13
N THR A 123 2.74 -14.03 -27.51
CA THR A 123 3.53 -12.87 -27.97
C THR A 123 2.87 -12.11 -29.13
N LYS A 124 1.95 -12.71 -29.87
CA LYS A 124 1.27 -12.03 -30.99
C LYS A 124 0.10 -11.13 -30.54
N CYS A 125 -0.62 -11.50 -29.47
CA CYS A 125 -1.75 -10.72 -28.93
C CYS A 125 -1.39 -9.92 -27.67
N PHE A 126 -0.32 -10.31 -26.98
CA PHE A 126 0.15 -9.72 -25.74
C PHE A 126 1.05 -8.51 -25.99
N VAL A 127 1.68 -8.43 -27.17
CA VAL A 127 2.56 -7.30 -27.53
C VAL A 127 1.78 -5.99 -27.55
N GLU A 128 0.57 -5.90 -28.09
CA GLU A 128 -0.16 -4.61 -28.11
C GLU A 128 -0.63 -4.14 -26.72
N TYR A 129 -1.11 -5.07 -25.88
CA TYR A 129 -1.56 -4.77 -24.50
C TYR A 129 -0.38 -4.49 -23.57
N ILE A 130 0.69 -5.30 -23.61
CA ILE A 130 1.95 -4.99 -22.93
C ILE A 130 2.54 -3.72 -23.52
N GLU A 131 2.54 -3.49 -24.83
CA GLU A 131 3.01 -2.24 -25.42
C GLU A 131 2.17 -1.06 -24.95
N GLU A 132 0.88 -1.21 -24.66
CA GLU A 132 0.07 -0.16 -24.03
C GLU A 132 0.37 0.04 -22.53
N GLU A 133 0.47 -1.05 -21.76
CA GLU A 133 0.72 -1.03 -20.31
C GLU A 133 2.20 -0.72 -19.97
N THR A 134 3.13 -1.06 -20.86
CA THR A 134 4.58 -0.81 -20.81
C THR A 134 5.04 0.33 -21.71
N LYS A 135 4.11 1.03 -22.40
CA LYS A 135 4.42 2.23 -23.21
C LYS A 135 5.08 3.31 -22.36
N THR A 136 4.79 3.37 -21.07
CA THR A 136 5.64 4.07 -20.12
C THR A 136 6.83 3.16 -19.75
N ASN A 137 8.00 3.46 -20.32
CA ASN A 137 9.28 2.78 -20.00
C ASN A 137 9.49 2.58 -18.49
N ALA A 138 8.91 3.44 -17.64
CA ALA A 138 8.95 3.36 -16.20
C ALA A 138 8.23 2.13 -15.59
N LYS A 139 7.02 1.77 -16.05
CA LYS A 139 6.30 0.58 -15.55
C LYS A 139 7.08 -0.70 -15.84
N LYS A 140 7.61 -0.80 -17.08
CA LYS A 140 8.49 -1.91 -17.49
C LYS A 140 9.69 -2.08 -16.57
N GLU A 141 10.33 -0.97 -16.21
CA GLU A 141 11.50 -0.97 -15.33
C GLU A 141 11.14 -1.43 -13.91
N LEU A 142 9.99 -1.03 -13.36
CA LEU A 142 9.50 -1.52 -12.06
C LEU A 142 9.32 -3.04 -12.06
N TYR A 143 8.65 -3.57 -13.10
CA TYR A 143 8.43 -5.01 -13.23
C TYR A 143 9.74 -5.78 -13.36
N GLN A 144 10.72 -5.26 -14.11
CA GLN A 144 12.06 -5.88 -14.22
C GLN A 144 12.83 -5.90 -12.90
N LYS A 145 12.57 -4.93 -12.01
CA LYS A 145 13.13 -4.89 -10.64
C LYS A 145 12.34 -5.76 -9.64
N GLY A 146 11.27 -6.43 -10.07
CA GLY A 146 10.41 -7.23 -9.19
C GLY A 146 9.56 -6.40 -8.22
N LEU A 147 9.28 -5.14 -8.58
CA LEU A 147 8.50 -4.22 -7.77
C LEU A 147 7.05 -4.19 -8.28
N PRO A 148 6.06 -4.66 -7.49
CA PRO A 148 4.67 -4.58 -7.89
C PRO A 148 4.21 -3.11 -7.94
N PHE A 149 3.46 -2.74 -8.97
CA PHE A 149 2.92 -1.38 -9.12
C PHE A 149 1.67 -1.21 -8.25
N THR A 150 1.87 -1.07 -6.94
CA THR A 150 0.79 -0.88 -5.95
C THR A 150 1.12 0.23 -4.95
N PRO A 151 0.12 0.86 -4.30
CA PRO A 151 0.35 1.83 -3.24
C PRO A 151 1.23 1.31 -2.10
N ASP A 152 1.06 0.05 -1.67
CA ASP A 152 1.89 -0.54 -0.60
C ASP A 152 3.36 -0.68 -1.02
N SER A 153 3.62 -1.08 -2.27
CA SER A 153 5.00 -1.15 -2.76
C SER A 153 5.61 0.25 -2.82
N PHE A 154 4.85 1.24 -3.30
CA PHE A 154 5.31 2.61 -3.37
C PHE A 154 5.60 3.18 -1.96
N SER A 155 4.66 3.01 -1.02
CA SER A 155 4.81 3.35 0.40
C SER A 155 6.06 2.71 1.02
N PHE A 156 6.31 1.43 0.73
CA PHE A 156 7.51 0.74 1.19
C PHE A 156 8.80 1.35 0.63
N GLN A 157 8.83 1.75 -0.65
CA GLN A 157 10.01 2.42 -1.23
C GLN A 157 10.22 3.82 -0.67
N ILE A 158 9.13 4.55 -0.36
CA ILE A 158 9.16 5.82 0.36
C ILE A 158 9.80 5.64 1.74
N ALA A 159 9.30 4.67 2.51
CA ALA A 159 9.82 4.37 3.85
C ALA A 159 11.30 3.95 3.83
N LYS A 160 11.73 3.24 2.78
CA LYS A 160 13.13 2.86 2.57
C LYS A 160 14.02 4.04 2.13
N GLY A 161 13.45 5.15 1.68
CA GLY A 161 14.20 6.29 1.15
C GLY A 161 14.73 6.08 -0.27
N SER A 162 14.13 5.19 -1.07
CA SER A 162 14.60 4.89 -2.42
C SER A 162 14.07 5.90 -3.45
N GLU A 163 14.66 7.10 -3.47
CA GLU A 163 14.25 8.25 -4.31
C GLU A 163 14.09 7.91 -5.79
N ASP A 164 15.10 7.25 -6.39
CA ASP A 164 15.06 6.86 -7.81
C ASP A 164 13.88 5.94 -8.12
N ILE A 165 13.59 5.01 -7.22
CA ILE A 165 12.47 4.08 -7.35
C ILE A 165 11.15 4.82 -7.14
N CYS A 166 11.06 5.74 -6.18
CA CYS A 166 9.87 6.55 -5.98
C CYS A 166 9.55 7.40 -7.21
N ASN A 167 10.55 8.03 -7.82
CA ASN A 167 10.41 8.75 -9.07
C ASN A 167 9.98 7.82 -10.22
N LEU A 168 10.46 6.58 -10.22
CA LEU A 168 10.03 5.57 -11.18
C LEU A 168 8.55 5.19 -11.03
N PHE A 169 8.04 5.05 -9.80
CA PHE A 169 6.61 4.86 -9.52
C PHE A 169 5.76 6.02 -10.05
N ILE A 170 6.19 7.26 -9.79
CA ILE A 170 5.49 8.46 -10.27
C ILE A 170 5.49 8.53 -11.80
N LYS A 171 6.64 8.29 -12.45
CA LYS A 171 6.76 8.22 -13.92
C LYS A 171 5.96 7.07 -14.54
N ALA A 172 5.76 5.99 -13.78
CA ALA A 172 4.89 4.89 -14.13
C ALA A 172 3.40 5.24 -13.97
N GLY A 173 3.07 6.42 -13.44
CA GLY A 173 1.69 6.92 -13.31
C GLY A 173 1.05 6.62 -11.95
N MET A 174 1.85 6.34 -10.90
CA MET A 174 1.31 6.18 -9.55
C MET A 174 0.82 7.55 -9.07
N ASP A 175 -0.44 7.63 -8.65
CA ASP A 175 -0.95 8.85 -8.03
C ASP A 175 -0.28 9.03 -6.66
N VAL A 176 0.34 10.20 -6.46
CA VAL A 176 1.04 10.56 -5.22
C VAL A 176 0.08 10.78 -4.04
N ASN A 177 -1.23 10.86 -4.31
CA ASN A 177 -2.29 10.98 -3.30
C ASN A 177 -2.90 9.64 -2.88
N GLU A 178 -2.39 8.51 -3.41
CA GLU A 178 -2.77 7.19 -2.93
C GLU A 178 -2.45 7.00 -1.44
N VAL A 179 -3.16 6.05 -0.84
CA VAL A 179 -2.91 5.60 0.52
C VAL A 179 -2.46 4.14 0.50
N ASP A 180 -1.57 3.77 1.43
CA ASP A 180 -1.27 2.35 1.63
C ASP A 180 -2.45 1.60 2.27
N SER A 181 -2.33 0.28 2.40
CA SER A 181 -3.36 -0.58 3.01
C SER A 181 -3.69 -0.20 4.46
N ALA A 182 -2.80 0.48 5.17
CA ALA A 182 -3.07 1.03 6.51
C ALA A 182 -3.87 2.35 6.47
N GLY A 183 -4.15 2.88 5.27
CA GLY A 183 -4.80 4.17 5.07
C GLY A 183 -3.86 5.34 5.38
N THR A 184 -2.55 5.18 5.19
CA THR A 184 -1.57 6.26 5.34
C THR A 184 -1.26 6.88 3.97
N PRO A 185 -1.47 8.21 3.79
CA PRO A 185 -1.04 8.92 2.59
C PRO A 185 0.47 8.81 2.34
N MET A 186 0.88 8.74 1.07
CA MET A 186 2.30 8.66 0.69
C MET A 186 3.14 9.79 1.30
N LEU A 187 2.60 11.01 1.34
CA LEU A 187 3.29 12.17 1.91
C LEU A 187 3.49 12.06 3.43
N CYS A 188 2.56 11.43 4.16
CA CYS A 188 2.74 11.12 5.58
C CYS A 188 3.87 10.10 5.77
N ASN A 189 3.93 9.05 4.95
CA ASN A 189 5.03 8.08 4.99
C ASN A 189 6.39 8.72 4.70
N ALA A 190 6.46 9.66 3.74
CA ALA A 190 7.69 10.41 3.46
C ALA A 190 8.12 11.28 4.66
N ALA A 191 7.17 11.96 5.32
CA ALA A 191 7.42 12.71 6.54
C ALA A 191 7.91 11.81 7.68
N ARG A 192 7.30 10.63 7.86
CA ARG A 192 7.68 9.64 8.87
C ARG A 192 9.06 9.05 8.63
N ALA A 193 9.48 8.94 7.38
CA ALA A 193 10.81 8.48 6.97
C ALA A 193 11.88 9.58 7.07
N GLU A 194 11.48 10.83 7.36
CA GLU A 194 12.37 12.00 7.47
C GLU A 194 13.20 12.27 6.21
N ASN A 195 12.75 11.77 5.05
CA ASN A 195 13.43 11.98 3.78
C ASN A 195 12.87 13.21 3.07
N LYS A 196 13.59 14.33 3.20
CA LYS A 196 13.27 15.60 2.56
C LYS A 196 13.12 15.50 1.04
N ASN A 197 14.00 14.75 0.37
CA ASN A 197 14.00 14.69 -1.09
C ASN A 197 12.74 14.00 -1.60
N ILE A 198 12.28 12.94 -0.92
CA ILE A 198 11.01 12.28 -1.25
C ILE A 198 9.81 13.18 -0.92
N VAL A 199 9.86 13.92 0.20
CA VAL A 199 8.83 14.94 0.51
C VAL A 199 8.70 15.95 -0.63
N LEU A 200 9.82 16.52 -1.09
CA LEU A 200 9.83 17.48 -2.19
C LEU A 200 9.35 16.84 -3.49
N LEU A 201 9.83 15.64 -3.82
CA LEU A 201 9.40 14.89 -5.01
C LEU A 201 7.87 14.70 -5.04
N LEU A 202 7.26 14.32 -3.92
CA LEU A 202 5.81 14.12 -3.85
C LEU A 202 5.04 15.45 -3.97
N LEU A 203 5.48 16.50 -3.27
CA LEU A 203 4.86 17.83 -3.34
C LEU A 203 4.95 18.43 -4.75
N GLU A 204 6.10 18.32 -5.42
CA GLU A 204 6.31 18.77 -6.79
C GLU A 204 5.40 18.04 -7.80
N ASN A 205 4.95 16.83 -7.47
CA ASN A 205 4.02 16.04 -8.27
C ASN A 205 2.56 16.14 -7.78
N GLY A 206 2.24 17.13 -6.93
CA GLY A 206 0.87 17.47 -6.55
C GLY A 206 0.30 16.65 -5.38
N ALA A 207 1.15 16.15 -4.49
CA ALA A 207 0.68 15.53 -3.25
C ALA A 207 -0.06 16.55 -2.36
N ASP A 208 -1.19 16.15 -1.81
CA ASP A 208 -1.98 16.92 -0.87
C ASP A 208 -1.23 17.06 0.47
N VAL A 209 -0.73 18.26 0.74
CA VAL A 209 -0.03 18.62 1.98
C VAL A 209 -0.90 18.45 3.23
N ASN A 210 -2.23 18.42 3.07
CA ASN A 210 -3.21 18.30 4.13
C ASN A 210 -3.87 16.92 4.21
N ALA A 211 -3.35 15.93 3.48
CA ALA A 211 -3.86 14.56 3.53
C ALA A 211 -3.84 14.02 4.97
N VAL A 212 -4.86 13.25 5.36
CA VAL A 212 -5.03 12.78 6.74
C VAL A 212 -4.91 11.27 6.81
N SER A 213 -4.03 10.76 7.68
CA SER A 213 -3.86 9.33 7.89
C SER A 213 -5.01 8.73 8.70
N LYS A 214 -5.45 7.53 8.33
CA LYS A 214 -6.58 6.85 8.98
C LYS A 214 -6.29 6.40 10.42
N ASP A 215 -5.03 6.07 10.72
CA ASP A 215 -4.61 5.53 12.03
C ASP A 215 -4.78 6.56 13.15
N ARG A 216 -4.10 7.69 13.03
CA ARG A 216 -3.99 8.71 14.07
C ARG A 216 -4.68 10.02 13.72
N GLY A 217 -5.21 10.15 12.50
CA GLY A 217 -5.73 11.42 11.99
C GLY A 217 -4.59 12.43 11.77
N TYR A 218 -3.38 11.96 11.45
CA TYR A 218 -2.21 12.84 11.33
C TYR A 218 -2.09 13.36 9.90
N THR A 219 -1.75 14.64 9.78
CA THR A 219 -1.26 15.24 8.54
C THR A 219 0.25 15.02 8.36
N PRO A 220 0.80 15.20 7.14
CA PRO A 220 2.25 15.19 6.94
C PRO A 220 3.00 16.15 7.89
N LEU A 221 2.42 17.33 8.13
CA LEU A 221 2.95 18.30 9.10
C LEU A 221 3.04 17.70 10.51
N MET A 222 1.97 17.05 11.00
CA MET A 222 1.98 16.43 12.32
C MET A 222 3.01 15.31 12.44
N ASP A 223 3.17 14.47 11.41
CA ASP A 223 4.21 13.45 11.38
C ASP A 223 5.62 14.06 11.42
N ALA A 224 5.89 15.14 10.66
CA ALA A 224 7.17 15.85 10.71
C ALA A 224 7.46 16.48 12.09
N VAL A 225 6.42 17.06 12.72
CA VAL A 225 6.49 17.62 14.07
C VAL A 225 6.80 16.53 15.11
N TRP A 226 6.13 15.37 15.00
CA TRP A 226 6.36 14.23 15.87
C TRP A 226 7.79 13.69 15.75
N ARG A 227 8.33 13.67 14.53
CA ARG A 227 9.73 13.35 14.24
C ARG A 227 10.72 14.44 14.67
N LYS A 228 10.24 15.61 15.11
CA LYS A 228 11.04 16.78 15.48
C LYS A 228 11.90 17.33 14.33
N ASN A 229 11.49 17.08 13.09
CA ASN A 229 12.22 17.51 11.90
C ASN A 229 11.77 18.93 11.49
N ALA A 230 12.51 19.94 11.96
CA ALA A 230 12.19 21.35 11.71
C ALA A 230 12.30 21.76 10.23
N GLU A 231 13.15 21.09 9.46
CA GLU A 231 13.34 21.38 8.03
C GLU A 231 12.12 20.93 7.23
N ILE A 232 11.68 19.68 7.40
CA ILE A 232 10.47 19.17 6.74
C ILE A 232 9.22 19.91 7.25
N THR A 233 9.17 20.27 8.54
CA THR A 233 8.09 21.11 9.08
C THR A 233 8.00 22.44 8.32
N ASP A 234 9.12 23.15 8.13
CA ASP A 234 9.16 24.41 7.39
C ASP A 234 8.76 24.25 5.92
N ILE A 235 9.14 23.13 5.28
CA ILE A 235 8.70 22.79 3.92
C ILE A 235 7.18 22.67 3.86
N PHE A 236 6.55 21.93 4.78
CA PHE A 236 5.09 21.77 4.77
C PHE A 236 4.35 23.09 5.03
N ILE A 237 4.83 23.90 5.99
CA ILE A 237 4.26 25.25 6.24
C ILE A 237 4.32 26.09 4.95
N LYS A 238 5.47 26.12 4.27
CA LYS A 238 5.65 26.89 3.01
C LYS A 238 4.81 26.38 1.86
N ASN A 239 4.41 25.11 1.87
CA ASN A 239 3.54 24.50 0.87
C ASN A 239 2.05 24.57 1.25
N GLY A 240 1.68 25.36 2.27
CA GLY A 240 0.27 25.60 2.60
C GLY A 240 -0.37 24.55 3.50
N ALA A 241 0.42 23.87 4.34
CA ALA A 241 -0.13 23.01 5.38
C ALA A 241 -1.05 23.81 6.32
N ASP A 242 -2.24 23.27 6.57
CA ASP A 242 -3.15 23.77 7.61
C ASP A 242 -2.59 23.37 8.98
N LEU A 243 -2.22 24.39 9.76
CA LEU A 243 -1.58 24.23 11.06
C LEU A 243 -2.56 23.84 12.17
N ASN A 244 -3.86 23.94 11.89
CA ASN A 244 -4.95 23.84 12.86
C ASN A 244 -5.80 22.57 12.65
N VAL A 245 -5.37 21.65 11.79
CA VAL A 245 -5.97 20.31 11.72
C VAL A 245 -5.84 19.63 13.08
N VAL A 246 -6.84 18.82 13.42
CA VAL A 246 -6.97 18.13 14.71
C VAL A 246 -6.85 16.63 14.48
N SER A 247 -5.93 15.98 15.21
CA SER A 247 -5.75 14.53 15.16
C SER A 247 -6.91 13.78 15.85
N ASN A 248 -6.92 12.45 15.75
CA ASN A 248 -7.91 11.60 16.42
C ASN A 248 -7.88 11.75 17.97
N ASP A 249 -6.76 12.22 18.54
CA ASP A 249 -6.61 12.50 19.98
C ASP A 249 -6.94 13.96 20.34
N GLY A 250 -7.44 14.75 19.39
CA GLY A 250 -7.73 16.16 19.58
C GLY A 250 -6.51 17.07 19.46
N GLN A 251 -5.35 16.54 19.06
CA GLN A 251 -4.10 17.32 19.11
C GLN A 251 -3.85 18.06 17.80
N THR A 252 -3.47 19.35 17.90
CA THR A 252 -2.95 20.13 16.78
C THR A 252 -1.44 19.92 16.62
N ALA A 253 -0.88 20.33 15.48
CA ALA A 253 0.57 20.33 15.27
C ALA A 253 1.32 21.11 16.37
N LEU A 254 0.75 22.23 16.85
CA LEU A 254 1.36 23.03 17.91
C LEU A 254 1.35 22.31 19.26
N ILE A 255 0.27 21.62 19.63
CA ILE A 255 0.21 20.79 20.85
C ILE A 255 1.26 19.67 20.78
N LEU A 256 1.36 18.98 19.65
CA LEU A 256 2.38 17.94 19.42
C LEU A 256 3.80 18.49 19.56
N ALA A 257 4.08 19.68 19.02
CA ALA A 257 5.38 20.34 19.12
C ALA A 257 5.76 20.69 20.57
N VAL A 258 4.79 21.16 21.36
CA VAL A 258 5.00 21.39 22.79
C VAL A 258 5.28 20.07 23.49
N GLY A 259 4.54 19.01 23.22
CA GLY A 259 4.78 17.67 23.78
C GLY A 259 6.19 17.17 23.47
N SER A 260 6.63 17.31 22.22
CA SER A 260 7.96 16.88 21.74
C SER A 260 9.11 17.71 22.32
N GLY A 261 8.83 18.94 22.79
CA GLY A 261 9.80 19.86 23.39
C GLY A 261 10.64 20.65 22.38
N SER A 262 10.27 20.65 21.10
CA SER A 262 11.02 21.35 20.05
C SER A 262 10.68 22.84 20.03
N VAL A 263 11.52 23.65 20.70
CA VAL A 263 11.42 25.12 20.72
C VAL A 263 11.37 25.71 19.31
N LYS A 264 12.21 25.18 18.41
CA LYS A 264 12.29 25.67 17.02
C LYS A 264 11.00 25.43 16.25
N ILE A 265 10.40 24.25 16.39
CA ILE A 265 9.14 23.92 15.72
C ILE A 265 7.98 24.70 16.33
N CYS A 266 7.93 24.87 17.65
CA CYS A 266 6.93 25.73 18.30
C CYS A 266 7.00 27.17 17.76
N GLU A 267 8.22 27.70 17.61
CA GLU A 267 8.42 29.02 17.02
C GLU A 267 7.97 29.08 15.55
N LEU A 268 8.31 28.08 14.74
CA LEU A 268 7.88 28.01 13.34
C LEU A 268 6.35 28.00 13.23
N LEU A 269 5.67 27.13 13.96
CA LEU A 269 4.22 27.01 13.92
C LEU A 269 3.53 28.27 14.42
N ALA A 270 3.92 28.78 15.60
CA ALA A 270 3.27 29.95 16.20
C ALA A 270 3.46 31.21 15.34
N ARG A 271 4.66 31.45 14.79
CA ARG A 271 4.90 32.61 13.90
C ARG A 271 4.11 32.54 12.59
N ASN A 272 3.71 31.35 12.15
CA ASN A 272 2.93 31.15 10.93
C ASN A 272 1.43 30.99 11.22
N GLY A 273 0.96 31.37 12.42
CA GLY A 273 -0.47 31.49 12.73
C GLY A 273 -1.13 30.20 13.22
N ALA A 274 -0.37 29.23 13.74
CA ALA A 274 -0.97 28.11 14.46
C ALA A 274 -1.72 28.60 15.71
N ASP A 275 -2.96 28.19 15.88
CA ASP A 275 -3.81 28.60 17.00
C ASP A 275 -3.39 27.90 18.30
N GLY A 276 -2.82 28.68 19.22
CA GLY A 276 -2.40 28.22 20.53
C GLY A 276 -3.51 28.06 21.56
N GLU A 277 -4.74 28.50 21.26
CA GLU A 277 -5.91 28.40 22.13
C GLU A 277 -6.76 27.16 21.87
N MET A 278 -6.50 26.43 20.79
CA MET A 278 -7.14 25.14 20.53
C MET A 278 -6.82 24.15 21.65
N LYS A 279 -7.83 23.36 22.02
CA LYS A 279 -7.77 22.38 23.10
C LYS A 279 -7.88 20.98 22.55
N ASP A 280 -7.08 20.07 23.11
CA ASP A 280 -7.23 18.65 22.85
C ASP A 280 -8.37 18.02 23.66
N HIS A 281 -8.52 16.70 23.54
CA HIS A 281 -9.55 15.95 24.27
C HIS A 281 -9.38 15.97 25.80
N MET A 282 -8.20 16.37 26.31
CA MET A 282 -7.98 16.60 27.74
C MET A 282 -8.33 18.04 28.16
N GLY A 283 -8.79 18.87 27.23
CA GLY A 283 -9.04 20.29 27.47
C GLY A 283 -7.77 21.14 27.59
N MET A 284 -6.62 20.58 27.19
CA MET A 284 -5.32 21.22 27.32
C MET A 284 -4.94 21.97 26.04
N THR A 285 -4.46 23.21 26.20
CA THR A 285 -3.88 23.99 25.11
C THR A 285 -2.36 23.77 25.02
N ALA A 286 -1.75 24.24 23.92
CA ALA A 286 -0.30 24.26 23.79
C ALA A 286 0.38 25.02 24.94
N TYR A 287 -0.17 26.17 25.33
CA TYR A 287 0.35 26.94 26.48
C TYR A 287 0.14 26.19 27.81
N GLY A 288 -1.01 25.53 27.97
CA GLY A 288 -1.29 24.69 29.14
C GLY A 288 -0.25 23.61 29.34
N TYR A 289 0.12 22.89 28.27
CA TYR A 289 1.18 21.88 28.33
C TYR A 289 2.57 22.50 28.56
N ALA A 290 2.88 23.65 27.94
CA ALA A 290 4.15 24.33 28.15
C ALA A 290 4.32 24.75 29.63
N LYS A 291 3.23 25.14 30.30
CA LYS A 291 3.20 25.43 31.74
C LYS A 291 3.33 24.17 32.59
N LEU A 292 2.52 23.14 32.30
CA LEU A 292 2.51 21.88 33.04
C LEU A 292 3.91 21.23 33.07
N PHE A 293 4.60 21.25 31.93
CA PHE A 293 5.93 20.66 31.78
C PHE A 293 7.08 21.65 32.01
N LYS A 294 6.80 22.87 32.50
CA LYS A 294 7.82 23.89 32.81
C LYS A 294 8.78 24.14 31.63
N LYS A 295 8.22 24.47 30.46
CA LYS A 295 8.95 24.79 29.22
C LYS A 295 8.94 26.31 28.99
N GLU A 296 9.75 27.05 29.75
CA GLU A 296 9.70 28.53 29.81
C GLU A 296 9.96 29.19 28.45
N ALA A 297 10.92 28.65 27.67
CA ALA A 297 11.20 29.17 26.32
C ALA A 297 10.00 29.04 25.38
N ILE A 298 9.24 27.94 25.49
CA ILE A 298 8.03 27.71 24.69
C ILE A 298 6.89 28.62 25.18
N GLN A 299 6.75 28.80 26.50
CA GLN A 299 5.77 29.75 27.05
C GLN A 299 5.97 31.16 26.49
N ALA A 300 7.22 31.66 26.47
CA ALA A 300 7.54 32.97 25.92
C ALA A 300 7.22 33.08 24.41
N ILE A 301 7.44 32.02 23.63
CA ILE A 301 7.07 31.97 22.21
C ILE A 301 5.55 32.05 22.03
N LEU A 302 4.80 31.26 22.80
CA LEU A 302 3.34 31.20 22.72
C LEU A 302 2.68 32.49 23.24
N GLU A 303 3.25 33.15 24.24
CA GLU A 303 2.79 34.48 24.68
C GLU A 303 2.98 35.53 23.59
N LYS A 304 4.05 35.41 22.80
CA LYS A 304 4.39 36.35 21.74
C LYS A 304 3.59 36.12 20.45
N TYR A 305 3.35 34.87 20.08
CA TYR A 305 2.81 34.50 18.76
C TYR A 305 1.63 33.51 18.78
N GLY A 306 1.28 32.95 19.94
CA GLY A 306 0.33 31.84 20.05
C GLY A 306 -1.14 32.23 20.15
N LYS A 307 -1.49 33.52 20.13
CA LYS A 307 -2.88 33.98 20.05
C LYS A 307 -3.24 34.18 18.58
N ALA A 308 -4.40 33.66 18.16
CA ALA A 308 -4.94 33.93 16.84
C ALA A 308 -5.04 35.46 16.60
N ASN A 309 -4.43 35.94 15.52
CA ASN A 309 -4.61 37.32 15.04
C ASN A 309 -5.95 37.46 14.30
#